data_AF-A0A1G0YAV5-F1
#
_entry.id   AF-A0A1G0YAV5-F1
#
_cell.length_a   1.000
_cell.length_b   1.000
_cell.length_c   1.000
_cell.angle_alpha   90.00
_cell.angle_beta   90.00
_cell.angle_gamma   90.00
#
_symmetry.space_group_name_H-M   'P 1'
#
loop_
_entity.id
_entity.type
_entity.pdbx_description
1 polymer ?
#
loop_
_entity_poly.entity_id
_entity_poly.type
_entity_poly.pdbx_seq_one_letter_code
_entity_poly.pdbx_strand_id
1 'polypeptide(L)'
;MIKNLTTLCLALALASISYASTMTASIYSTARQELLGTVTFVDTPYGLLITPQLTNLFPGPHGFHVHQFAKCSNKGADAGGHYDPAKTDSHQGPYGKGHLGDLPVLIVGANSQANIPTLAPRLKTSDLVGRSIIIHEGSDNYSDTPPLGGGGARFACGVIQSSD
;
A
#
# COMPACT_ATOMS: atom_id res chain seq x y z
N MET A 1 -23.73 -60.92 30.26
CA MET A 1 -22.57 -60.02 30.47
C MET A 1 -22.48 -59.08 29.28
N ILE A 2 -23.13 -57.92 29.37
CA ILE A 2 -23.24 -56.93 28.27
C ILE A 2 -22.13 -55.91 28.48
N LYS A 3 -21.21 -55.78 27.51
CA LYS A 3 -20.08 -54.84 27.55
C LYS A 3 -20.57 -53.48 27.04
N ASN A 4 -20.53 -52.47 27.90
CA ASN A 4 -20.76 -51.07 27.53
C ASN A 4 -19.57 -50.55 26.74
N LEU A 5 -19.80 -50.14 25.48
CA LEU A 5 -18.80 -49.55 24.61
C LEU A 5 -18.91 -48.01 24.72
N THR A 6 -18.06 -47.41 25.53
CA THR A 6 -17.90 -45.95 25.62
C THR A 6 -17.24 -45.43 24.35
N THR A 7 -18.00 -44.71 23.52
CA THR A 7 -17.49 -44.03 22.32
C THR A 7 -16.83 -42.72 22.73
N LEU A 8 -15.49 -42.67 22.66
CA LEU A 8 -14.70 -41.46 22.86
C LEU A 8 -14.77 -40.62 21.57
N CYS A 9 -15.53 -39.52 21.61
CA CYS A 9 -15.64 -38.58 20.49
C CYS A 9 -14.39 -37.68 20.49
N LEU A 10 -13.41 -38.00 19.65
CA LEU A 10 -12.20 -37.19 19.46
C LEU A 10 -12.55 -35.98 18.59
N ALA A 11 -12.80 -34.82 19.22
CA ALA A 11 -13.01 -33.58 18.51
C ALA A 11 -11.68 -33.12 17.86
N LEU A 12 -11.56 -33.31 16.55
CA LEU A 12 -10.46 -32.79 15.76
C LEU A 12 -10.61 -31.26 15.68
N ALA A 13 -9.80 -30.53 16.44
CA ALA A 13 -9.71 -29.08 16.30
C ALA A 13 -9.08 -28.75 14.93
N LEU A 14 -9.91 -28.34 13.97
CA LEU A 14 -9.45 -27.75 12.72
C LEU A 14 -8.82 -26.39 13.06
N ALA A 15 -7.50 -26.36 13.21
CA ALA A 15 -6.76 -25.11 13.26
C ALA A 15 -6.84 -24.46 11.88
N SER A 16 -7.66 -23.41 11.76
CA SER A 16 -7.71 -22.57 10.56
C SER A 16 -6.34 -21.90 10.41
N ILE A 17 -5.57 -22.31 9.41
CA ILE A 17 -4.34 -21.62 9.04
C ILE A 17 -4.77 -20.32 8.37
N SER A 18 -4.84 -19.22 9.14
CA SER A 18 -4.98 -17.88 8.58
C SER A 18 -3.68 -17.53 7.86
N TYR A 19 -3.66 -17.66 6.55
CA TYR A 19 -2.63 -17.02 5.72
C TYR A 19 -2.78 -15.50 5.87
N ALA A 20 -1.68 -14.81 6.17
CA ALA A 20 -1.68 -13.35 6.10
C ALA A 20 -2.01 -12.95 4.66
N SER A 21 -3.09 -12.17 4.49
CA SER A 21 -3.46 -11.67 3.16
C SER A 21 -2.30 -10.86 2.60
N THR A 22 -1.85 -11.21 1.40
CA THR A 22 -0.82 -10.46 0.68
C THR A 22 -1.49 -9.71 -0.44
N MET A 23 -1.28 -8.40 -0.49
CA MET A 23 -1.81 -7.55 -1.55
C MET A 23 -0.64 -7.07 -2.40
N THR A 24 -0.86 -6.89 -3.71
CA THR A 24 0.16 -6.38 -4.63
C THR A 24 -0.41 -5.30 -5.53
N ALA A 25 0.48 -4.43 -6.03
CA ALA A 25 0.17 -3.51 -7.10
C ALA A 25 1.28 -3.58 -8.16
N SER A 26 0.91 -3.89 -9.41
CA SER A 26 1.78 -3.67 -10.57
C SER A 26 1.76 -2.18 -10.89
N ILE A 27 2.94 -1.56 -10.90
CA ILE A 27 3.09 -0.12 -11.04
C ILE A 27 3.44 0.22 -12.48
N TYR A 28 2.67 1.13 -13.08
CA TYR A 28 2.88 1.61 -14.44
C TYR A 28 3.15 3.12 -14.45
N SER A 29 4.02 3.57 -15.36
CA SER A 29 4.20 5.01 -15.60
C SER A 29 2.90 5.62 -16.14
N THR A 30 2.47 6.76 -15.59
CA THR A 30 1.18 7.36 -15.99
C THR A 30 1.22 7.91 -17.42
N ALA A 31 2.38 8.38 -17.87
CA ALA A 31 2.58 8.97 -19.18
C ALA A 31 2.65 7.95 -20.32
N ARG A 32 3.36 6.83 -20.11
CA ARG A 32 3.66 5.85 -21.17
C ARG A 32 3.06 4.46 -20.94
N GLN A 33 2.44 4.22 -19.78
CA GLN A 33 1.88 2.92 -19.39
C GLN A 33 2.93 1.80 -19.42
N GLU A 34 4.17 2.13 -19.08
CA GLU A 34 5.27 1.16 -18.99
C GLU A 34 5.29 0.55 -17.60
N LEU A 35 5.44 -0.77 -17.51
CA LEU A 35 5.60 -1.47 -16.24
C LEU A 35 6.93 -1.08 -15.58
N LEU A 36 6.86 -0.58 -14.35
CA LEU A 36 8.02 -0.17 -13.54
C LEU A 36 8.39 -1.23 -12.50
N GLY A 37 7.48 -2.15 -12.19
CA GLY A 37 7.70 -3.23 -11.23
C GLY A 37 6.47 -3.46 -10.36
N THR A 38 6.68 -3.96 -9.15
CA THR A 38 5.60 -4.29 -8.21
C THR A 38 5.85 -3.70 -6.82
N VAL A 39 4.77 -3.47 -6.09
CA VAL A 39 4.81 -3.22 -4.65
C VAL A 39 3.99 -4.28 -3.95
N THR A 40 4.58 -4.92 -2.94
CA THR A 40 3.93 -5.93 -2.11
C THR A 40 3.59 -5.35 -0.74
N PHE A 41 2.40 -5.68 -0.24
CA PHE A 41 1.86 -5.22 1.04
C PHE A 41 1.52 -6.44 1.91
N VAL A 42 2.05 -6.47 3.12
CA VAL A 42 1.85 -7.57 4.08
C VAL A 42 1.58 -7.01 5.46
N ASP A 43 0.58 -7.56 6.15
CA ASP A 43 0.31 -7.20 7.53
C ASP A 43 1.37 -7.74 8.48
N THR A 44 1.80 -6.88 9.41
CA THR A 44 2.67 -7.22 10.53
C THR A 44 2.04 -6.79 11.86
N PRO A 45 2.55 -7.25 13.01
CA PRO A 45 2.14 -6.72 14.31
C PRO A 45 2.29 -5.19 14.44
N TYR A 46 3.16 -4.57 13.64
CA TYR A 46 3.49 -3.15 13.72
C TYR A 46 2.80 -2.30 12.63
N GLY A 47 1.95 -2.91 11.80
CA GLY A 47 1.26 -2.26 10.68
C GLY A 47 1.59 -2.90 9.33
N LEU A 48 1.37 -2.15 8.26
CA LEU A 48 1.55 -2.63 6.89
C LEU A 48 3.03 -2.52 6.47
N LEU A 49 3.67 -3.65 6.21
CA LEU A 49 4.99 -3.69 5.58
C LEU A 49 4.81 -3.51 4.07
N ILE A 50 5.54 -2.55 3.52
CA ILE A 50 5.48 -2.17 2.11
C ILE A 50 6.82 -2.46 1.48
N THR A 51 6.85 -3.36 0.51
CA THR A 51 8.08 -3.80 -0.15
C THR A 51 8.01 -3.45 -1.63
N PRO A 52 8.62 -2.33 -2.06
CA PRO A 52 8.74 -2.02 -3.47
C PRO A 52 9.81 -2.91 -4.13
N GLN A 53 9.60 -3.25 -5.39
CA GLN A 53 10.58 -3.79 -6.30
C GLN A 53 10.39 -3.07 -7.64
N LEU A 54 10.86 -1.83 -7.68
CA LEU A 54 10.60 -0.91 -8.77
C LEU A 54 11.89 -0.49 -9.47
N THR A 55 11.79 -0.19 -10.77
CA THR A 55 12.88 0.20 -11.66
C THR A 55 12.46 1.35 -12.58
N ASN A 56 13.43 1.98 -13.24
CA ASN A 56 13.21 3.08 -14.19
C ASN A 56 12.51 4.31 -13.58
N LEU A 57 12.77 4.59 -12.29
CA LEU A 57 12.38 5.83 -11.63
C LEU A 57 13.53 6.84 -11.60
N PHE A 58 13.21 8.12 -11.49
CA PHE A 58 14.21 9.15 -11.24
C PHE A 58 14.83 8.95 -9.84
N PRO A 59 16.17 9.06 -9.67
CA PRO A 59 16.77 8.96 -8.35
C PRO A 59 16.32 10.07 -7.40
N GLY A 60 16.12 9.73 -6.13
CA GLY A 60 15.71 10.67 -5.09
C GLY A 60 14.45 10.25 -4.33
N PRO A 61 13.93 11.14 -3.48
CA PRO A 61 12.72 10.90 -2.71
C PRO A 61 11.45 11.24 -3.51
N HIS A 62 10.46 10.36 -3.43
CA HIS A 62 9.15 10.52 -4.08
C HIS A 62 8.01 10.43 -3.07
N GLY A 63 7.02 11.31 -3.20
CA GLY A 63 5.75 11.20 -2.51
C GLY A 63 5.04 9.90 -2.90
N PHE A 64 4.48 9.21 -1.93
CA PHE A 64 3.99 7.85 -2.09
C PHE A 64 2.75 7.64 -1.24
N HIS A 65 1.61 7.38 -1.89
CA HIS A 65 0.32 7.41 -1.19
C HIS A 65 -0.64 6.34 -1.69
N VAL A 66 -1.50 5.86 -0.79
CA VAL A 66 -2.73 5.15 -1.16
C VAL A 66 -3.79 6.18 -1.54
N HIS A 67 -4.40 6.02 -2.71
CA HIS A 67 -5.45 6.87 -3.22
C HIS A 67 -6.84 6.21 -3.14
N GLN A 68 -7.87 7.04 -3.08
CA GLN A 68 -9.24 6.67 -2.74
C GLN A 68 -9.87 5.60 -3.66
N PHE A 69 -9.52 5.60 -4.95
CA PHE A 69 -10.16 4.74 -5.94
C PHE A 69 -9.16 3.81 -6.64
N ALA A 70 -9.56 2.57 -6.88
CA ALA A 70 -8.88 1.59 -7.73
C ALA A 70 -8.92 1.97 -9.22
N LYS A 71 -8.33 3.12 -9.57
CA LYS A 71 -8.24 3.64 -10.94
C LYS A 71 -6.90 4.33 -11.16
N CYS A 72 -6.31 4.13 -12.32
CA CYS A 72 -5.05 4.78 -12.73
C CYS A 72 -5.18 5.58 -14.05
N SER A 73 -6.39 5.66 -14.59
CA SER A 73 -6.70 6.41 -15.81
C SER A 73 -6.48 7.91 -15.63
N ASN A 74 -6.48 8.64 -16.75
CA ASN A 74 -6.29 10.10 -16.79
C ASN A 74 -5.01 10.55 -16.07
N LYS A 75 -3.88 9.92 -16.40
CA LYS A 75 -2.58 10.13 -15.76
C LYS A 75 -2.64 9.99 -14.23
N GLY A 76 -3.41 9.02 -13.75
CA GLY A 76 -3.62 8.77 -12.33
C GLY A 76 -4.64 9.68 -11.66
N ALA A 77 -5.20 10.71 -12.31
CA ALA A 77 -6.15 11.64 -11.69
C ALA A 77 -7.42 10.94 -11.16
N ASP A 78 -7.89 9.91 -11.87
CA ASP A 78 -9.12 9.18 -11.52
C ASP A 78 -8.97 8.32 -10.25
N ALA A 79 -7.75 8.18 -9.73
CA ALA A 79 -7.47 7.60 -8.41
C ALA A 79 -8.11 8.43 -7.26
N GLY A 80 -8.45 9.69 -7.52
CA GLY A 80 -8.96 10.62 -6.52
C GLY A 80 -7.83 11.25 -5.67
N GLY A 81 -8.19 11.75 -4.49
CA GLY A 81 -7.22 12.24 -3.49
C GLY A 81 -6.59 11.09 -2.68
N HIS A 82 -5.80 11.44 -1.67
CA HIS A 82 -5.28 10.47 -0.71
C HIS A 82 -6.44 9.77 0.00
N TYR A 83 -6.25 8.51 0.37
CA TYR A 83 -7.28 7.75 1.08
C TYR A 83 -7.49 8.33 2.49
N ASP A 84 -8.68 8.87 2.73
CA ASP A 84 -9.01 9.57 3.98
C ASP A 84 -10.40 9.19 4.50
N PRO A 85 -10.56 7.97 5.06
CA PRO A 85 -11.86 7.52 5.56
C PRO A 85 -12.34 8.34 6.76
N ALA A 86 -11.42 8.98 7.49
CA ALA A 86 -11.73 9.80 8.66
C ALA A 86 -12.04 11.26 8.30
N LYS A 87 -11.93 11.66 7.03
CA LYS A 87 -12.19 13.03 6.54
C LYS A 87 -11.41 14.08 7.34
N THR A 88 -10.13 13.78 7.53
CA THR A 88 -9.18 14.64 8.24
C THR A 88 -8.82 15.89 7.45
N ASP A 89 -8.88 15.83 6.11
CA ASP A 89 -8.55 16.93 5.19
C ASP A 89 -7.18 17.57 5.49
N SER A 90 -6.20 16.72 5.85
CA SER A 90 -4.85 17.16 6.18
C SER A 90 -3.82 16.08 5.85
N HIS A 91 -2.68 16.51 5.31
CA HIS A 91 -1.54 15.65 5.00
C HIS A 91 -0.52 15.69 6.14
N GLN A 92 -0.30 14.56 6.81
CA GLN A 92 0.55 14.49 8.01
C GLN A 92 1.46 13.26 8.06
N GLY A 93 1.57 12.53 6.95
CA GLY A 93 2.48 11.40 6.85
C GLY A 93 2.03 10.15 7.61
N PRO A 94 2.86 9.10 7.60
CA PRO A 94 2.50 7.76 8.07
C PRO A 94 2.37 7.64 9.60
N TYR A 95 2.83 8.65 10.34
CA TYR A 95 2.86 8.67 11.81
C TYR A 95 1.97 9.76 12.41
N GLY A 96 1.41 10.64 11.57
CA GLY A 96 0.52 11.72 11.98
C GLY A 96 -0.94 11.29 12.11
N LYS A 97 -1.84 12.29 12.11
CA LYS A 97 -3.29 12.11 12.21
C LYS A 97 -4.05 12.56 10.96
N GLY A 98 -3.34 12.83 9.87
CA GLY A 98 -3.88 13.22 8.57
C GLY A 98 -4.48 12.05 7.81
N HIS A 99 -4.45 12.11 6.47
CA HIS A 99 -4.99 11.04 5.64
C HIS A 99 -4.42 9.67 6.05
N LEU A 100 -5.24 8.63 5.96
CA LEU A 100 -4.82 7.27 6.28
C LEU A 100 -3.88 6.71 5.20
N GLY A 101 -4.02 7.19 3.98
CA GLY A 101 -3.21 6.81 2.82
C GLY A 101 -1.83 7.45 2.74
N ASP A 102 -1.44 8.30 3.69
CA ASP A 102 -0.10 8.89 3.71
C ASP A 102 0.93 7.83 4.11
N LEU A 103 1.87 7.49 3.21
CA LEU A 103 2.90 6.47 3.45
C LEU A 103 4.27 7.10 3.72
N PRO A 104 5.26 6.32 4.19
CA PRO A 104 6.65 6.77 4.15
C PRO A 104 7.08 7.08 2.71
N VAL A 105 7.87 8.15 2.54
CA VAL A 105 8.51 8.54 1.27
C VAL A 105 9.18 7.34 0.61
N LEU A 106 8.93 7.17 -0.68
CA LEU A 106 9.61 6.18 -1.50
C LEU A 106 11.00 6.71 -1.88
N ILE A 107 12.04 5.97 -1.54
CA ILE A 107 13.42 6.33 -1.88
C ILE A 107 13.88 5.52 -3.10
N VAL A 108 14.26 6.23 -4.16
CA VAL A 108 14.85 5.66 -5.36
C VAL A 108 16.37 5.88 -5.32
N GLY A 109 17.13 4.79 -5.42
CA GLY A 109 18.58 4.83 -5.46
C GLY A 109 19.15 5.40 -6.77
N ALA A 110 20.45 5.69 -6.78
CA ALA A 110 21.16 6.21 -7.97
C ALA A 110 21.15 5.25 -9.18
N ASN A 111 20.84 3.98 -8.96
CA ASN A 111 20.64 2.96 -10.00
C ASN A 111 19.20 2.92 -10.54
N SER A 112 18.37 3.93 -10.22
CA SER A 112 16.96 4.02 -10.61
C SER A 112 16.08 2.89 -10.08
N GLN A 113 16.45 2.31 -8.92
CA GLN A 113 15.67 1.25 -8.26
C GLN A 113 15.11 1.72 -6.92
N ALA A 114 13.88 1.31 -6.60
CA ALA A 114 13.30 1.45 -5.26
C ALA A 114 13.02 0.06 -4.70
N ASN A 115 13.78 -0.33 -3.68
CA ASN A 115 13.74 -1.66 -3.07
C ASN A 115 13.87 -1.66 -1.54
N ILE A 116 13.78 -0.48 -0.91
CA ILE A 116 13.85 -0.32 0.55
C ILE A 116 12.46 -0.56 1.13
N PRO A 117 12.26 -1.59 1.97
CA PRO A 117 10.99 -1.80 2.63
C PRO A 117 10.70 -0.70 3.66
N THR A 118 9.45 -0.31 3.78
CA THR A 118 8.99 0.68 4.77
C THR A 118 7.76 0.18 5.51
N LEU A 119 7.45 0.80 6.65
CA LEU A 119 6.32 0.43 7.50
C LEU A 119 5.34 1.60 7.61
N ALA A 120 4.07 1.33 7.31
CA ALA A 120 2.96 2.23 7.57
C ALA A 120 2.15 1.71 8.78
N PRO A 121 2.36 2.23 10.00
CA PRO A 121 1.84 1.62 11.22
C PRO A 121 0.32 1.76 11.38
N ARG A 122 -0.28 2.71 10.67
CA ARG A 122 -1.71 3.02 10.72
C ARG A 122 -2.56 2.15 9.79
N LEU A 123 -1.93 1.45 8.85
CA LEU A 123 -2.62 0.70 7.78
C LEU A 123 -2.57 -0.82 8.01
N LYS A 124 -3.55 -1.49 7.44
CA LYS A 124 -3.61 -2.93 7.21
C LYS A 124 -3.99 -3.26 5.77
N THR A 125 -3.81 -4.50 5.35
CA THR A 125 -4.18 -4.96 3.99
C THR A 125 -5.67 -4.77 3.71
N SER A 126 -6.53 -4.90 4.72
CA SER A 126 -7.97 -4.62 4.62
C SER A 126 -8.30 -3.19 4.19
N ASP A 127 -7.44 -2.22 4.50
CA ASP A 127 -7.63 -0.82 4.13
C ASP A 127 -7.35 -0.55 2.64
N LEU A 128 -6.63 -1.45 1.99
CA LEU A 128 -6.17 -1.31 0.60
C LEU A 128 -7.18 -1.82 -0.42
N VAL A 129 -8.25 -2.51 0.02
CA VAL A 129 -9.24 -3.09 -0.88
C VAL A 129 -9.95 -2.00 -1.70
N GLY A 130 -9.88 -2.13 -3.03
CA GLY A 130 -10.46 -1.15 -3.95
C GLY A 130 -9.73 0.19 -3.95
N ARG A 131 -8.44 0.20 -3.63
CA ARG A 131 -7.57 1.38 -3.67
C ARG A 131 -6.49 1.26 -4.75
N SER A 132 -5.81 2.37 -4.99
CA SER A 132 -4.62 2.41 -5.84
C SER A 132 -3.45 3.05 -5.09
N ILE A 133 -2.26 2.87 -5.63
CA ILE A 133 -1.03 3.52 -5.19
C ILE A 133 -0.62 4.55 -6.23
N ILE A 134 -0.18 5.71 -5.78
CA ILE A 134 0.45 6.73 -6.61
C ILE A 134 1.87 6.98 -6.13
N ILE A 135 2.78 7.11 -7.09
CA ILE A 135 4.13 7.66 -6.90
C ILE A 135 4.15 9.03 -7.60
N HIS A 136 4.52 10.06 -6.85
CA HIS A 136 4.60 11.43 -7.35
C HIS A 136 5.97 11.74 -7.99
N GLU A 137 6.06 12.80 -8.79
CA GLU A 137 7.34 13.27 -9.34
C GLU A 137 8.24 13.89 -8.27
N GLY A 138 7.65 14.68 -7.36
CA GLY A 138 8.34 15.32 -6.25
C GLY A 138 8.34 14.49 -4.97
N SER A 139 9.05 15.01 -3.95
CA SER A 139 9.13 14.44 -2.61
C SER A 139 7.87 14.70 -1.77
N ASP A 140 7.93 14.36 -0.48
CA ASP A 140 6.86 14.60 0.48
C ASP A 140 7.46 15.02 1.84
N ASN A 141 7.08 16.20 2.33
CA ASN A 141 7.49 16.73 3.64
C ASN A 141 6.49 16.46 4.77
N TYR A 142 5.42 15.69 4.50
CA TYR A 142 4.34 15.33 5.40
C TYR A 142 3.57 16.53 5.98
N SER A 143 3.46 17.61 5.21
CA SER A 143 2.73 18.82 5.58
C SER A 143 1.92 19.34 4.39
N ASP A 144 0.91 20.17 4.66
CA ASP A 144 0.12 20.86 3.65
C ASP A 144 0.78 22.15 3.14
N THR A 145 2.03 22.42 3.51
CA THR A 145 2.81 23.53 2.96
C THR A 145 4.16 23.05 2.42
N PRO A 146 4.32 22.94 1.07
CA PRO A 146 3.28 23.10 0.04
C PRO A 146 2.19 22.00 0.14
N PRO A 147 1.02 22.16 -0.51
CA PRO A 147 -0.10 21.21 -0.39
C PRO A 147 0.33 19.75 -0.63
N LEU A 148 -0.21 18.84 0.18
CA LEU A 148 0.01 17.39 0.06
C LEU A 148 1.50 17.01 -0.01
N GLY A 149 2.33 17.65 0.81
CA GLY A 149 3.74 17.31 0.91
C GLY A 149 4.64 17.89 -0.17
N GLY A 150 4.07 18.46 -1.23
CA GLY A 150 4.82 18.95 -2.40
C GLY A 150 5.11 17.90 -3.47
N GLY A 151 4.42 16.75 -3.47
CA GLY A 151 4.65 15.70 -4.46
C GLY A 151 4.36 16.13 -5.90
N GLY A 152 3.40 17.03 -6.11
CA GLY A 152 3.07 17.53 -7.44
C GLY A 152 2.49 16.44 -8.35
N ALA A 153 2.99 16.35 -9.58
CA ALA A 153 2.46 15.46 -10.61
C ALA A 153 2.56 13.97 -10.24
N ARG A 154 1.64 13.16 -10.77
CA ARG A 154 1.56 11.71 -10.53
C ARG A 154 2.39 10.97 -11.59
N PHE A 155 3.58 10.50 -11.22
CA PHE A 155 4.52 9.85 -12.12
C PHE A 155 4.11 8.41 -12.46
N ALA A 156 3.67 7.64 -11.45
CA ALA A 156 3.29 6.24 -11.63
C ALA A 156 2.07 5.87 -10.78
N CYS A 157 1.37 4.82 -11.21
CA CYS A 157 0.16 4.34 -10.54
C CYS A 157 0.05 2.82 -10.64
N GLY A 158 -0.55 2.19 -9.62
CA GLY A 158 -0.99 0.79 -9.69
C GLY A 158 -2.25 0.55 -8.87
N VAL A 159 -3.20 -0.19 -9.43
CA VAL A 159 -4.36 -0.67 -8.68
C VAL A 159 -3.92 -1.79 -7.75
N ILE A 160 -4.34 -1.74 -6.48
CA ILE A 160 -4.00 -2.75 -5.48
C ILE A 160 -5.01 -3.89 -5.56
N GLN A 161 -4.51 -5.13 -5.56
CA GLN A 161 -5.31 -6.35 -5.66
C GLN A 161 -4.77 -7.46 -4.75
N SER A 162 -5.62 -8.44 -4.44
CA SER A 162 -5.19 -9.66 -3.73
C SER A 162 -4.17 -10.41 -4.59
N SER A 163 -3.19 -11.01 -3.91
CA SER A 163 -2.24 -11.94 -4.54
C SER A 163 -2.71 -13.34 -4.20
N ASP A 164 -3.64 -13.86 -5.00
CA ASP A 164 -4.12 -15.24 -4.92
C ASP A 164 -3.17 -16.20 -5.65
#